data_AF-A0A0F9CPI7-F1
#
_entry.id   AF-A0A0F9CPI7-F1
#
_cell.length_a   1.000
_cell.length_b   1.000
_cell.length_c   1.000
_cell.angle_alpha   90.00
_cell.angle_beta   90.00
_cell.angle_gamma   90.00
#
_symmetry.space_group_name_H-M   'P 1'
#
loop_
_entity.id
_entity.type
_entity.pdbx_description
1 polymer ?
#
loop_
_entity_poly.entity_id
_entity_poly.type
_entity_poly.pdbx_seq_one_letter_code
_entity_poly.pdbx_strand_id
1 'polypeptide(L)'
;MEKVPWGKQVPKDIFLNYVLPYVNLNERRDNWRKDFYTRFMPLIKGCKTPGDAGMALNSKVFPLVKVHYSKKRKKADQSPYESIKSGMASCTGLSILLVDACRACGVPARFVGTPLWSDKSGNHSWVEIWHEGKWHYTGGGEPGGKDAKGLN
;
A
#
# COMPACT_ATOMS: atom_id res chain seq x y z
N MET A 1 -5.66 5.36 17.60
CA MET A 1 -6.39 4.59 16.57
C MET A 1 -7.55 3.84 17.21
N GLU A 2 -8.67 4.51 17.48
CA GLU A 2 -9.85 3.83 18.09
C GLU A 2 -10.89 3.36 17.08
N LYS A 3 -10.71 3.68 15.79
CA LYS A 3 -11.71 3.41 14.73
C LYS A 3 -11.50 2.09 13.98
N VAL A 4 -10.40 1.37 14.22
CA VAL A 4 -10.12 0.06 13.63
C VAL A 4 -9.96 -1.00 14.72
N PRO A 5 -10.46 -2.24 14.53
CA PRO A 5 -10.42 -3.28 15.56
C PRO A 5 -9.02 -3.60 16.08
N TRP A 6 -8.00 -3.53 15.23
CA TRP A 6 -6.60 -3.81 15.57
C TRP A 6 -5.84 -2.60 16.12
N GLY A 7 -6.45 -1.43 16.23
CA GLY A 7 -5.73 -0.18 16.53
C GLY A 7 -4.98 -0.18 17.86
N LYS A 8 -5.43 -0.97 18.84
CA LYS A 8 -4.74 -1.19 20.14
C LYS A 8 -3.75 -2.36 20.12
N GLN A 9 -3.81 -3.22 19.11
CA GLN A 9 -2.97 -4.42 18.97
C GLN A 9 -1.66 -4.14 18.23
N VAL A 10 -1.59 -3.04 17.47
CA VAL A 10 -0.38 -2.63 16.76
C VAL A 10 0.66 -2.12 17.77
N PRO A 11 1.86 -2.71 17.84
CA PRO A 11 2.94 -2.22 18.70
C PRO A 11 3.31 -0.77 18.39
N LYS A 12 3.76 -0.02 19.40
CA LYS A 12 4.04 1.42 19.27
C LYS A 12 5.09 1.71 18.20
N ASP A 13 6.16 0.93 18.16
CA ASP A 13 7.22 1.02 17.16
C ASP A 13 6.69 0.73 15.75
N ILE A 14 5.83 -0.28 15.60
CA ILE A 14 5.18 -0.59 14.31
C ILE A 14 4.29 0.57 13.86
N PHE A 15 3.52 1.15 14.77
CA PHE A 15 2.67 2.31 14.48
C PHE A 15 3.50 3.52 14.01
N LEU A 16 4.52 3.90 14.79
CA LEU A 16 5.35 5.07 14.52
C LEU A 16 6.12 4.95 13.20
N ASN A 17 6.56 3.74 12.84
CA ASN A 17 7.38 3.52 11.65
C ASN A 17 6.61 3.09 10.40
N TYR A 18 5.40 2.53 10.54
CA TYR A 18 4.69 1.91 9.40
C TYR A 18 3.22 2.31 9.27
N VAL A 19 2.70 3.15 10.16
CA VAL A 19 1.40 3.81 10.00
C VAL A 19 1.55 5.33 9.89
N LEU A 20 2.33 5.94 10.78
CA LEU A 20 2.48 7.38 10.90
C LEU A 20 3.21 8.08 9.74
N PRO A 21 4.23 7.48 9.06
CA PRO A 21 4.98 8.19 8.03
C PRO A 21 4.12 8.71 6.88
N TYR A 22 4.50 9.86 6.34
CA TYR A 22 3.76 10.58 5.30
C TYR A 22 4.36 10.44 3.89
N VAL A 23 5.46 9.70 3.76
CA VAL A 23 6.23 9.49 2.53
C VAL A 23 6.96 8.14 2.62
N ASN A 24 7.32 7.55 1.49
CA ASN A 24 7.95 6.24 1.36
C ASN A 24 9.36 6.31 0.77
N LEU A 25 9.55 7.13 -0.27
CA LEU A 25 10.80 7.32 -0.99
C LEU A 25 11.03 8.83 -1.26
N ASN A 26 11.40 9.18 -2.49
CA ASN A 26 11.64 10.54 -2.97
C ASN A 26 10.44 11.10 -3.76
N GLU A 27 9.23 10.58 -3.53
CA GLU A 27 8.02 11.11 -4.14
C GLU A 27 7.73 12.55 -3.69
N ARG A 28 6.90 13.24 -4.49
CA ARG A 28 6.38 14.56 -4.10
C ARG A 28 5.57 14.38 -2.81
N ARG A 29 5.75 15.30 -1.85
CA ARG A 29 4.98 15.29 -0.60
C ARG A 29 3.56 15.77 -0.90
N ASP A 30 2.61 14.87 -0.76
CA ASP A 30 1.18 15.13 -0.94
C ASP A 30 0.47 15.09 0.41
N ASN A 31 -0.55 15.95 0.59
CA ASN A 31 -1.44 15.88 1.75
C ASN A 31 -2.54 14.83 1.53
N TRP A 32 -2.15 13.57 1.36
CA TRP A 32 -3.05 12.46 0.97
C TRP A 32 -3.88 11.91 2.13
N ARG A 33 -3.38 11.99 3.36
CA ARG A 33 -3.90 11.21 4.50
C ARG A 33 -5.39 11.42 4.77
N LYS A 34 -5.88 12.66 4.78
CA LYS A 34 -7.30 12.96 5.03
C LYS A 34 -8.21 12.50 3.88
N ASP A 35 -7.78 12.74 2.64
CA ASP A 35 -8.50 12.30 1.44
C ASP A 35 -8.60 10.76 1.41
N PHE A 36 -7.47 10.09 1.56
CA PHE A 36 -7.38 8.63 1.49
C PHE A 36 -8.16 7.96 2.63
N TYR A 37 -8.10 8.52 3.84
CA TYR A 37 -8.93 8.05 4.94
C TYR A 37 -10.42 8.13 4.56
N THR A 38 -10.88 9.27 4.05
CA THR A 38 -12.29 9.47 3.68
C THR A 38 -12.74 8.50 2.59
N ARG A 39 -11.89 8.28 1.58
CA ARG A 39 -12.21 7.46 0.41
C ARG A 39 -12.10 5.96 0.68
N PHE A 40 -11.13 5.54 1.47
CA PHE A 40 -10.76 4.12 1.56
C PHE A 40 -11.18 3.45 2.87
N MET A 41 -11.44 4.21 3.94
CA MET A 41 -11.96 3.64 5.19
C MET A 41 -13.28 2.86 5.00
N PRO A 42 -14.22 3.27 4.12
CA PRO A 42 -15.41 2.47 3.82
C PRO A 42 -15.11 1.11 3.17
N LEU A 43 -13.99 0.97 2.45
CA LEU A 43 -13.64 -0.25 1.71
C LEU A 43 -13.26 -1.42 2.61
N ILE A 44 -12.81 -1.10 3.83
CA ILE A 44 -12.39 -2.06 4.87
C ILE A 44 -13.43 -2.19 5.98
N LYS A 45 -14.65 -1.67 5.77
CA LYS A 45 -15.74 -1.84 6.73
C LYS A 45 -16.03 -3.33 6.91
N GLY A 46 -15.93 -3.82 8.14
CA GLY A 46 -16.14 -5.23 8.48
C GLY A 46 -14.87 -6.09 8.50
N CYS A 47 -13.73 -5.58 8.02
CA CYS A 47 -12.44 -6.25 8.21
C CYS A 47 -12.09 -6.27 9.70
N LYS A 48 -11.66 -7.42 10.21
CA LYS A 48 -11.31 -7.60 11.63
C LYS A 48 -9.81 -7.50 11.88
N THR A 49 -9.01 -7.75 10.87
CA THR A 49 -7.55 -7.79 10.98
C THR A 49 -6.88 -6.79 10.02
N PRO A 50 -5.63 -6.37 10.30
CA PRO A 50 -4.84 -5.59 9.35
C PRO A 50 -4.65 -6.32 8.02
N GLY A 51 -4.51 -7.65 8.06
CA GLY A 51 -4.34 -8.47 6.86
C GLY A 51 -5.56 -8.40 5.94
N ASP A 52 -6.76 -8.68 6.48
CA ASP A 52 -8.01 -8.58 5.73
C ASP A 52 -8.20 -7.19 5.10
N ALA A 53 -7.91 -6.15 5.89
CA ALA A 53 -8.02 -4.78 5.46
C ALA A 53 -7.01 -4.43 4.36
N GLY A 54 -5.76 -4.88 4.49
CA GLY A 54 -4.74 -4.68 3.48
C GLY A 54 -5.05 -5.38 2.15
N MET A 55 -5.59 -6.61 2.18
CA MET A 55 -6.07 -7.30 0.98
C MET A 55 -7.28 -6.60 0.34
N ALA A 56 -8.22 -6.13 1.15
CA ALA A 56 -9.38 -5.37 0.68
C ALA A 56 -8.98 -4.05 0.02
N LEU A 57 -7.98 -3.35 0.56
CA LEU A 57 -7.43 -2.14 -0.04
C LEU A 57 -6.71 -2.45 -1.35
N ASN A 58 -5.84 -3.48 -1.36
CA ASN A 58 -5.08 -3.86 -2.56
C ASN A 58 -6.00 -4.18 -3.75
N SER A 59 -7.10 -4.90 -3.51
CA SER A 59 -8.07 -5.26 -4.57
C SER A 59 -8.97 -4.11 -5.03
N LYS A 60 -9.24 -3.11 -4.18
CA LYS A 60 -10.27 -2.08 -4.45
C LYS A 60 -9.73 -0.69 -4.75
N VAL A 61 -8.54 -0.33 -4.25
CA VAL A 61 -7.99 1.03 -4.39
C VAL A 61 -7.71 1.35 -5.85
N PHE A 62 -6.99 0.49 -6.58
CA PHE A 62 -6.58 0.77 -7.95
C PHE A 62 -7.76 0.94 -8.93
N PRO A 63 -8.78 0.06 -8.93
CA PRO A 63 -9.99 0.27 -9.73
C PRO A 63 -10.74 1.55 -9.35
N LEU A 64 -10.87 1.83 -8.05
CA LEU A 64 -11.58 3.03 -7.57
C LEU A 64 -10.90 4.31 -8.05
N VAL A 65 -9.57 4.33 -8.06
CA VAL A 65 -8.80 5.51 -8.49
C VAL A 65 -8.46 5.50 -9.99
N LYS A 66 -8.86 4.46 -10.71
CA LYS A 66 -8.59 4.25 -12.15
C LYS A 66 -7.10 4.27 -12.50
N VAL A 67 -6.26 3.69 -11.65
CA VAL A 67 -4.81 3.56 -11.90
C VAL A 67 -4.49 2.12 -12.30
N HIS A 68 -3.75 1.95 -13.40
CA HIS A 68 -3.29 0.63 -13.86
C HIS A 68 -1.76 0.58 -13.98
N TYR A 69 -1.20 -0.63 -14.00
CA TYR A 69 0.23 -0.81 -14.18
C TYR A 69 0.69 -0.34 -15.58
N SER A 70 1.74 0.46 -15.62
CA SER A 70 2.44 0.86 -16.84
C SER A 70 3.88 1.26 -16.55
N LYS A 71 4.81 0.81 -17.39
CA LYS A 71 6.20 1.30 -17.38
C LYS A 71 6.33 2.68 -18.03
N LYS A 72 5.36 3.09 -18.86
CA LYS A 72 5.30 4.42 -19.49
C LYS A 72 4.86 5.43 -18.42
N ARG A 73 5.81 6.14 -17.83
CA ARG A 73 5.57 7.06 -16.71
C ARG A 73 6.44 8.30 -16.85
N LYS A 74 5.96 9.42 -16.33
CA LYS A 74 6.69 10.70 -16.35
C LYS A 74 7.84 10.73 -15.35
N LYS A 75 7.73 10.00 -14.24
CA LYS A 75 8.70 9.95 -13.13
C LYS A 75 8.76 8.53 -12.57
N ALA A 76 9.92 8.11 -12.06
CA ALA A 76 10.08 6.83 -11.40
C ALA A 76 9.26 6.74 -10.09
N ASP A 77 9.46 7.69 -9.19
CA ASP A 77 8.83 7.75 -7.86
C ASP A 77 7.66 8.75 -7.90
N GLN A 78 6.59 8.36 -8.62
CA GLN A 78 5.34 9.13 -8.65
C GLN A 78 4.70 9.10 -7.26
N SER A 79 4.26 10.27 -6.80
CA SER A 79 3.41 10.38 -5.61
C SER A 79 2.02 9.78 -5.87
N PRO A 80 1.22 9.49 -4.82
CA PRO A 80 -0.13 8.98 -4.99
C PRO A 80 -0.98 9.82 -5.95
N TYR A 81 -0.97 11.15 -5.83
CA TYR A 81 -1.77 12.00 -6.72
C TYR A 81 -1.17 12.13 -8.12
N GLU A 82 0.14 11.98 -8.31
CA GLU A 82 0.73 11.91 -9.65
C GLU A 82 0.29 10.64 -10.38
N SER A 83 0.28 9.49 -9.70
CA SER A 83 -0.25 8.24 -10.24
C SER A 83 -1.72 8.37 -10.59
N ILE A 84 -2.56 8.87 -9.67
CA ILE A 84 -4.00 9.09 -9.89
C ILE A 84 -4.24 10.02 -11.08
N LYS A 85 -3.53 11.15 -11.16
CA LYS A 85 -3.67 12.12 -12.26
C LYS A 85 -3.30 11.52 -13.62
N SER A 86 -2.29 10.66 -13.65
CA SER A 86 -1.85 10.01 -14.89
C SER A 86 -2.68 8.78 -15.28
N GLY A 87 -3.47 8.23 -14.35
CA GLY A 87 -4.20 6.98 -14.53
C GLY A 87 -3.31 5.74 -14.65
N MET A 88 -1.99 5.87 -14.44
CA MET A 88 -1.04 4.78 -14.62
C MET A 88 0.18 4.91 -13.69
N ALA A 89 0.81 3.79 -13.33
CA ALA A 89 2.00 3.79 -12.49
C ALA A 89 2.85 2.53 -12.70
N SER A 90 4.16 2.62 -12.43
CA SER A 90 5.01 1.42 -12.30
C SER A 90 4.80 0.72 -10.95
N CYS A 91 5.49 -0.41 -10.73
CA CYS A 91 5.51 -1.12 -9.45
C CYS A 91 5.83 -0.20 -8.26
N THR A 92 6.75 0.75 -8.42
CA THR A 92 7.08 1.77 -7.41
C THR A 92 5.85 2.62 -7.07
N GLY A 93 5.20 3.23 -8.06
CA GLY A 93 4.07 4.14 -7.84
C GLY A 93 2.82 3.42 -7.32
N LEU A 94 2.56 2.18 -7.78
CA LEU A 94 1.49 1.36 -7.23
C LEU A 94 1.74 1.00 -5.76
N SER A 95 2.99 0.69 -5.40
CA SER A 95 3.37 0.37 -4.03
C SER A 95 3.25 1.58 -3.11
N ILE A 96 3.70 2.77 -3.54
CA ILE A 96 3.51 4.03 -2.81
C ILE A 96 2.02 4.29 -2.57
N LEU A 97 1.21 4.22 -3.63
CA LEU A 97 -0.23 4.47 -3.56
C LEU A 97 -0.93 3.51 -2.57
N LEU A 98 -0.59 2.22 -2.61
CA LEU A 98 -1.17 1.21 -1.72
C LEU A 98 -0.71 1.39 -0.27
N VAL A 99 0.58 1.66 -0.03
CA VAL A 99 1.08 1.92 1.33
C VAL A 99 0.39 3.14 1.93
N ASP A 100 0.24 4.22 1.17
CA ASP A 100 -0.45 5.42 1.65
C ASP A 100 -1.93 5.14 1.95
N ALA A 101 -2.61 4.35 1.11
CA ALA A 101 -3.99 3.93 1.38
C ALA A 101 -4.10 3.08 2.67
N CYS A 102 -3.22 2.10 2.85
CA CYS A 102 -3.12 1.29 4.07
C CYS A 102 -2.90 2.17 5.30
N ARG A 103 -1.90 3.05 5.25
CA ARG A 103 -1.53 3.94 6.36
C ARG A 103 -2.64 4.93 6.70
N ALA A 104 -3.37 5.44 5.71
CA ALA A 104 -4.53 6.30 5.94
C ALA A 104 -5.62 5.56 6.72
N CYS A 105 -5.87 4.30 6.37
CA CYS A 105 -6.84 3.41 7.03
C CYS A 105 -6.32 2.76 8.31
N GLY A 106 -5.09 3.06 8.72
CA GLY A 106 -4.51 2.51 9.93
C GLY A 106 -4.03 1.06 9.83
N VAL A 107 -3.81 0.56 8.63
CA VAL A 107 -3.14 -0.71 8.37
C VAL A 107 -1.63 -0.46 8.31
N PRO A 108 -0.79 -1.10 9.16
CA PRO A 108 0.65 -0.92 9.06
C PRO A 108 1.18 -1.58 7.79
N ALA A 109 1.85 -0.78 6.96
CA ALA A 109 2.36 -1.21 5.66
C ALA A 109 3.72 -0.58 5.36
N ARG A 110 4.56 -1.31 4.64
CA ARG A 110 5.88 -0.84 4.18
C ARG A 110 6.11 -1.09 2.71
N PHE A 111 6.83 -0.18 2.10
CA PHE A 111 7.40 -0.32 0.77
C PHE A 111 8.65 -1.19 0.85
N VAL A 112 8.78 -2.15 -0.05
CA VAL A 112 9.99 -2.97 -0.19
C VAL A 112 10.38 -3.04 -1.67
N GLY A 113 11.68 -3.14 -1.95
CA GLY A 113 12.14 -3.28 -3.32
C GLY A 113 13.60 -3.70 -3.42
N THR A 114 13.97 -4.19 -4.60
CA THR A 114 15.36 -4.47 -4.99
C THR A 114 15.68 -3.74 -6.29
N PRO A 115 16.91 -3.21 -6.45
CA PRO A 115 17.33 -2.57 -7.70
C PRO A 115 17.41 -3.54 -8.88
N LEU A 116 17.56 -4.85 -8.60
CA LEU A 116 17.61 -5.89 -9.62
C LEU A 116 16.87 -7.13 -9.13
N TRP A 117 15.81 -7.51 -9.84
CA TRP A 117 15.06 -8.74 -9.58
C TRP A 117 15.90 -9.97 -9.99
N SER A 118 15.56 -11.13 -9.45
CA SER A 118 16.33 -12.38 -9.65
C SER A 118 16.41 -12.82 -11.12
N ASP A 119 15.45 -12.40 -11.94
CA ASP A 119 15.39 -12.66 -13.39
C ASP A 119 16.08 -11.58 -14.25
N LYS A 120 16.73 -10.59 -13.62
CA LYS A 120 17.40 -9.44 -14.27
C LYS A 120 16.45 -8.50 -15.04
N SER A 121 15.14 -8.52 -14.77
CA SER A 121 14.15 -7.66 -15.43
C SER A 121 14.20 -6.17 -15.04
N GLY A 122 15.11 -5.81 -14.12
CA GLY A 122 15.28 -4.46 -13.58
C GLY A 122 14.82 -4.36 -12.13
N ASN A 123 14.53 -3.14 -11.68
CA ASN A 123 14.07 -2.91 -10.33
C ASN A 123 12.65 -3.47 -10.10
N HIS A 124 12.40 -3.99 -8.91
CA HIS A 124 11.09 -4.47 -8.51
C HIS A 124 10.71 -3.94 -7.14
N SER A 125 9.43 -3.67 -6.93
CA SER A 125 8.91 -3.10 -5.70
C SER A 125 7.55 -3.71 -5.37
N TRP A 126 7.33 -3.98 -4.09
CA TRP A 126 6.13 -4.57 -3.55
C TRP A 126 5.77 -3.92 -2.21
N VAL A 127 4.65 -4.36 -1.64
CA VAL A 127 4.16 -3.90 -0.34
C VAL A 127 4.16 -5.06 0.63
N GLU A 128 4.45 -4.78 1.89
CA GLU A 128 4.24 -5.73 2.98
C GLU A 128 3.29 -5.16 4.02
N ILE A 129 2.36 -5.99 4.48
CA ILE A 129 1.37 -5.66 5.50
C ILE A 129 1.74 -6.37 6.80
N TRP A 130 1.70 -5.63 7.91
CA TRP A 130 1.92 -6.21 9.23
C TRP A 130 0.67 -6.91 9.74
N HIS A 131 0.76 -8.20 10.00
CA HIS A 131 -0.33 -9.00 10.56
C HIS A 131 0.25 -10.10 11.46
N GLU A 132 -0.33 -10.26 12.65
CA GLU A 132 0.06 -11.30 13.63
C GLU A 132 1.57 -11.36 13.93
N GLY A 133 2.20 -10.19 14.09
CA GLY A 133 3.61 -10.13 14.45
C GLY A 133 4.58 -10.34 13.28
N LYS A 134 4.10 -10.44 12.04
CA LYS A 134 4.89 -10.73 10.85
C LYS A 134 4.56 -9.79 9.69
N TRP A 135 5.52 -9.67 8.77
CA TRP A 135 5.36 -8.95 7.51
C TRP A 135 4.92 -9.92 6.41
N HIS A 136 3.83 -9.60 5.74
CA HIS A 136 3.24 -10.42 4.69
C HIS A 136 3.32 -9.75 3.34
N TYR A 137 3.85 -10.45 2.35
CA TYR A 137 3.98 -9.96 0.98
C TYR A 137 2.62 -9.66 0.33
N THR A 138 2.54 -8.56 -0.41
CA THR A 138 1.45 -8.29 -1.34
C THR A 138 1.95 -7.49 -2.55
N GLY A 139 1.48 -7.83 -3.75
CA GLY A 139 1.78 -7.04 -4.95
C GLY A 139 0.97 -5.74 -4.98
N GLY A 140 1.35 -4.78 -5.83
CA GLY A 140 0.51 -3.60 -6.10
C GLY A 140 -0.54 -3.91 -7.17
N GLY A 141 -1.76 -4.24 -6.77
CA GLY A 141 -2.86 -4.62 -7.66
C GLY A 141 -3.03 -6.12 -7.86
N GLU A 142 -2.23 -6.93 -7.17
CA GLU A 142 -2.31 -8.39 -7.14
C GLU A 142 -2.57 -8.84 -5.68
N PRO A 143 -3.84 -9.03 -5.28
CA PRO A 143 -4.18 -9.51 -3.95
C PRO A 143 -3.76 -10.97 -3.80
N GLY A 144 -2.57 -11.19 -3.23
CA GLY A 144 -1.91 -12.48 -3.19
C GLY A 144 -1.16 -12.70 -4.49
N GLY A 145 0.18 -12.80 -4.41
CA GLY A 145 0.96 -13.30 -5.54
C GLY A 145 0.40 -14.66 -5.97
N LYS A 146 0.65 -15.10 -7.20
CA LYS A 146 0.11 -16.35 -7.76
C LYS A 146 0.37 -17.62 -6.91
N ASP A 147 1.17 -17.51 -5.86
CA ASP A 147 1.49 -18.57 -4.89
C ASP A 147 0.96 -18.33 -3.46
N ALA A 148 0.27 -17.22 -3.18
CA ALA A 148 -0.21 -16.87 -1.84
C ALA A 148 -1.74 -17.00 -1.75
N LYS A 149 -2.20 -18.21 -1.39
CA LYS A 149 -3.54 -18.38 -0.81
C LYS A 149 -3.62 -17.56 0.48
N GLY A 150 -4.14 -16.33 0.40
CA GLY A 150 -4.27 -15.44 1.56
C GLY A 150 -2.92 -14.97 2.11
N LEU A 151 -2.95 -13.93 2.93
CA LEU A 151 -1.83 -13.57 3.78
C LEU A 151 -1.68 -14.70 4.81
N ASN A 152 -0.85 -15.71 4.53
CA ASN A 152 -0.56 -16.83 5.43
C ASN A 152 0.44 -16.42 6.51
#